data_AF-A0A396ZWJ8-F1
#
_entry.id   AF-A0A396ZWJ8-F1
#
_cell.length_a   1.000
_cell.length_b   1.000
_cell.length_c   1.000
_cell.angle_alpha   90.00
_cell.angle_beta   90.00
_cell.angle_gamma   90.00
#
_symmetry.space_group_name_H-M   'P 1'
#
loop_
_entity.id
_entity.type
_entity.pdbx_description
1 polymer ?
#
loop_
_entity_poly.entity_id
_entity_poly.type
_entity_poly.pdbx_seq_one_letter_code
_entity_poly.pdbx_strand_id
1 'polypeptide(L)'
;MKLEPGGRYEVFPDPPGLIEFINRVRDNERALTTTHLVLSIKANQREWLNNYLATKQQSTSYDSLLRLLQHFCDRHGFFRQRPTKNKVKQADLAEVQSDFAAEFHREYIAYGKEC
;
A
#
# COMPACT_ATOMS: atom_id res chain seq x y z
N MET A 1 -30.71 0.42 -2.02
CA MET A 1 -30.24 -0.87 -2.55
C MET A 1 -28.72 -0.90 -2.51
N LYS A 2 -28.12 -1.75 -1.67
CA LYS A 2 -26.69 -2.05 -1.75
C LYS A 2 -26.51 -3.01 -2.92
N LEU A 3 -25.81 -2.56 -3.97
CA LEU A 3 -25.42 -3.43 -5.07
C LEU A 3 -24.32 -4.35 -4.53
N GLU A 4 -24.69 -5.58 -4.21
CA GLU A 4 -23.72 -6.65 -4.01
C GLU A 4 -23.04 -6.91 -5.37
N PRO A 5 -21.71 -6.81 -5.49
CA PRO A 5 -21.06 -6.98 -6.77
C PRO A 5 -21.13 -8.46 -7.16
N GLY A 6 -22.01 -8.75 -8.11
CA GLY A 6 -22.20 -10.09 -8.67
C GLY A 6 -20.98 -10.53 -9.47
N GLY A 7 -20.05 -11.19 -8.80
CA GLY A 7 -18.92 -11.88 -9.42
C GLY A 7 -17.98 -12.45 -8.36
N ARG A 8 -17.50 -13.69 -8.54
CA ARG A 8 -16.40 -14.20 -7.73
C ARG A 8 -15.20 -13.29 -8.00
N TYR A 9 -14.83 -12.48 -7.02
CA TYR A 9 -13.63 -11.68 -7.12
C TYR A 9 -12.43 -12.61 -7.28
N GLU A 10 -11.60 -12.35 -8.29
CA GLU A 10 -10.27 -12.93 -8.33
C GLU A 10 -9.50 -12.37 -7.13
N VAL A 11 -9.00 -13.29 -6.30
CA VAL A 11 -8.26 -12.99 -5.08
C VAL A 11 -6.85 -13.53 -5.24
N PHE A 12 -5.87 -12.74 -4.84
CA PHE A 12 -4.50 -13.21 -4.73
C PHE A 12 -4.42 -14.33 -3.68
N PRO A 13 -3.53 -15.32 -3.83
CA PRO A 13 -3.42 -16.44 -2.92
C PRO A 13 -2.91 -16.01 -1.53
N ASP A 14 -2.11 -14.95 -1.49
CA ASP A 14 -1.66 -14.31 -0.24
C ASP A 14 -1.83 -12.78 -0.35
N PRO A 15 -3.03 -12.27 0.01
CA PRO A 15 -3.30 -10.84 0.12
C PRO A 15 -2.45 -10.14 1.20
N PRO A 16 -2.28 -10.69 2.43
CA PRO A 16 -1.47 -10.05 3.46
C PRO A 16 -0.03 -9.78 3.04
N GLY A 17 0.66 -10.73 2.41
CA GLY A 17 2.04 -10.54 1.98
C GLY A 17 2.18 -9.49 0.87
N LEU A 18 1.19 -9.37 -0.02
CA LEU A 18 1.18 -8.31 -1.03
C LEU A 18 0.93 -6.92 -0.40
N ILE A 19 0.04 -6.83 0.60
CA ILE A 19 -0.21 -5.61 1.39
C ILE A 19 1.06 -5.18 2.13
N GLU A 20 1.72 -6.13 2.81
CA GLU A 20 2.97 -5.87 3.54
C GLU A 20 4.07 -5.37 2.60
N PHE A 21 4.23 -6.01 1.43
CA PHE A 21 5.15 -5.54 0.40
C PHE A 21 4.86 -4.09 -0.04
N ILE A 22 3.59 -3.77 -0.30
CA ILE A 22 3.17 -2.43 -0.71
C ILE A 22 3.52 -1.40 0.37
N ASN A 23 3.17 -1.68 1.63
CA ASN A 23 3.47 -0.79 2.75
C ASN A 23 4.98 -0.59 2.89
N ARG A 24 5.77 -1.67 2.87
CA ARG A 24 7.24 -1.58 2.92
C ARG A 24 7.82 -0.68 1.83
N VAL A 25 7.35 -0.78 0.58
CA VAL A 25 7.84 0.08 -0.51
C VAL A 25 7.50 1.54 -0.24
N ARG A 26 6.29 1.81 0.28
CA ARG A 26 5.80 3.15 0.60
C ARG A 26 6.48 3.76 1.82
N ASP A 27 6.76 2.97 2.84
CA ASP A 27 7.45 3.38 4.07
C ASP A 27 8.91 3.72 3.79
N ASN A 28 9.53 3.04 2.81
CA ASN A 28 10.83 3.42 2.25
C ASN A 28 10.77 4.66 1.35
N GLU A 29 9.62 5.34 1.30
CA GLU A 29 9.34 6.54 0.50
C GLU A 29 9.57 6.39 -1.01
N ARG A 30 9.63 5.15 -1.51
CA ARG A 30 9.83 4.84 -2.93
C ARG A 30 8.52 4.89 -3.70
N ALA A 31 8.62 5.22 -4.98
CA ALA A 31 7.47 5.15 -5.89
C ALA A 31 7.04 3.69 -6.06
N LEU A 32 5.83 3.36 -5.62
CA LEU A 32 5.19 2.10 -5.95
C LEU A 32 4.74 2.14 -7.41
N THR A 33 5.16 1.14 -8.18
CA THR A 33 4.76 0.99 -9.59
C THR A 33 4.20 -0.41 -9.81
N THR A 34 3.44 -0.57 -10.89
CA THR A 34 2.88 -1.87 -11.26
C THR A 34 3.96 -2.93 -11.49
N THR A 35 5.15 -2.53 -11.96
CA THR A 35 6.32 -3.39 -12.08
C THR A 35 6.75 -3.97 -10.73
N HIS A 36 6.77 -3.17 -9.67
CA HIS A 36 7.11 -3.65 -8.33
C HIS A 36 6.14 -4.74 -7.86
N LEU A 37 4.85 -4.55 -8.10
CA LEU A 37 3.81 -5.53 -7.74
C LEU A 37 3.98 -6.84 -8.51
N VAL A 38 4.19 -6.76 -9.83
CA VAL A 38 4.42 -7.93 -10.68
C VAL A 38 5.69 -8.68 -10.28
N LEU A 39 6.77 -7.96 -9.94
CA LEU A 39 8.01 -8.57 -9.46
C LEU A 39 7.82 -9.29 -8.12
N SER A 40 7.06 -8.70 -7.18
CA SER A 40 6.72 -9.34 -5.90
C SER A 40 5.95 -10.65 -6.13
N ILE A 41 4.94 -10.64 -7.00
CA ILE A 41 4.18 -11.84 -7.36
C ILE A 41 5.07 -12.88 -8.04
N LYS A 42 5.94 -12.47 -8.97
CA LYS A 42 6.90 -13.38 -9.62
C LYS A 42 7.90 -14.00 -8.65
N ALA A 43 8.24 -13.32 -7.56
CA ALA A 43 9.15 -13.82 -6.54
C ALA A 43 8.46 -14.78 -5.58
N ASN A 44 7.24 -14.44 -5.13
CA ASN A 44 6.59 -15.11 -4.00
C ASN A 44 5.47 -16.07 -4.40
N GLN A 45 4.87 -15.89 -5.59
CA GLN A 45 3.63 -16.56 -6.01
C GLN A 45 3.70 -16.97 -7.49
N ARG A 46 4.88 -17.43 -7.95
CA ARG A 46 5.15 -17.73 -9.38
C ARG A 46 4.21 -18.79 -9.97
N GLU A 47 3.94 -19.85 -9.22
CA GLU A 47 3.06 -20.93 -9.67
C GLU A 47 1.62 -20.40 -9.88
N TRP A 48 1.11 -19.65 -8.90
CA TRP A 48 -0.19 -18.99 -9.03
C TRP A 48 -0.24 -18.05 -10.23
N LEU A 49 0.81 -17.24 -10.46
CA LEU A 49 0.89 -16.33 -11.60
C LEU A 49 0.81 -17.10 -12.93
N ASN A 50 1.57 -18.19 -13.06
CA ASN A 50 1.55 -19.02 -14.26
C ASN A 50 0.18 -19.64 -14.51
N ASN A 51 -0.42 -20.22 -13.46
CA ASN A 51 -1.77 -20.79 -13.54
C ASN A 51 -2.81 -19.74 -13.90
N TYR A 52 -2.74 -18.55 -13.28
CA TYR A 52 -3.62 -17.43 -13.58
C TYR A 52 -3.50 -17.01 -15.05
N LEU A 53 -2.29 -16.77 -15.54
CA LEU A 53 -2.07 -16.36 -16.93
C LEU A 53 -2.52 -17.43 -17.93
N ALA A 54 -2.38 -18.72 -17.59
CA ALA A 54 -2.85 -19.83 -18.42
C ALA A 54 -4.39 -19.87 -18.57
N THR A 55 -5.15 -19.30 -17.63
CA THR A 55 -6.61 -19.18 -17.76
C THR A 55 -7.06 -18.03 -18.67
N LYS A 56 -6.14 -17.15 -19.07
CA LYS A 56 -6.44 -15.95 -19.85
C LYS A 56 -6.01 -16.13 -21.31
N GLN A 57 -6.62 -15.35 -22.19
CA GLN A 57 -6.16 -15.28 -23.58
C GLN A 57 -4.72 -14.74 -23.60
N GLN A 58 -3.83 -15.41 -24.34
CA GLN A 58 -2.39 -15.13 -24.30
C GLN A 58 -2.05 -13.66 -24.58
N SER A 59 -2.75 -13.04 -25.54
CA SER A 59 -2.55 -11.63 -25.94
C SER A 59 -3.00 -10.60 -24.89
N THR A 60 -3.90 -10.96 -23.97
CA THR A 60 -4.49 -10.04 -22.97
C THR A 60 -4.26 -10.51 -21.53
N SER A 61 -3.46 -11.56 -21.35
CA SER A 61 -3.20 -12.21 -20.06
C SER A 61 -2.57 -11.24 -19.05
N TYR A 62 -1.57 -10.48 -19.48
CA TYR A 62 -0.95 -9.45 -18.64
C TYR A 62 -1.87 -8.27 -18.38
N ASP A 63 -2.64 -7.81 -19.36
CA ASP A 63 -3.62 -6.72 -19.13
C ASP A 63 -4.66 -7.12 -18.07
N SER A 64 -5.08 -8.38 -18.06
CA SER A 64 -5.96 -8.95 -17.04
C SER A 64 -5.30 -8.94 -15.66
N LEU A 65 -4.00 -9.27 -15.57
CA LEU A 65 -3.23 -9.17 -14.33
C LEU A 65 -3.12 -7.71 -13.84
N LEU A 66 -2.91 -6.76 -14.75
CA LEU A 66 -2.81 -5.34 -14.41
C LEU A 66 -4.12 -4.83 -13.81
N ARG A 67 -5.26 -5.19 -14.40
CA ARG A 67 -6.59 -4.83 -13.87
C ARG A 67 -6.85 -5.47 -12.50
N LEU A 68 -6.46 -6.73 -12.32
CA LEU A 68 -6.57 -7.42 -11.04
C LEU A 68 -5.77 -6.70 -9.95
N LEU A 69 -4.54 -6.28 -10.26
CA LEU A 69 -3.69 -5.49 -9.37
C LEU A 69 -4.29 -4.11 -9.05
N GLN A 70 -4.85 -3.43 -10.04
CA GLN A 70 -5.52 -2.14 -9.84
C GLN A 70 -6.71 -2.28 -8.88
N HIS A 71 -7.59 -3.25 -9.12
CA HIS A 71 -8.73 -3.54 -8.24
C HIS A 71 -8.30 -3.96 -6.83
N PHE A 72 -7.17 -4.67 -6.71
CA PHE A 72 -6.61 -4.99 -5.40
C PHE A 72 -6.16 -3.73 -4.67
N CYS A 73 -5.39 -2.86 -5.33
CA CYS A 73 -4.96 -1.59 -4.76
C CYS A 73 -6.15 -0.74 -4.32
N ASP A 74 -7.17 -0.58 -5.17
CA ASP A 74 -8.37 0.21 -4.87
C ASP A 74 -9.13 -0.34 -3.65
N ARG A 75 -9.32 -1.68 -3.60
CA ARG A 75 -10.00 -2.34 -2.47
C ARG A 75 -9.26 -2.18 -1.14
N HIS A 76 -7.94 -2.11 -1.17
CA HIS A 76 -7.10 -1.94 0.01
C HIS A 76 -6.74 -0.48 0.31
N GLY A 77 -7.34 0.49 -0.39
CA GLY A 77 -7.11 1.92 -0.15
C GLY A 77 -5.74 2.41 -0.62
N PHE A 78 -5.06 1.66 -1.49
CA PHE A 78 -3.79 2.04 -2.08
C PHE A 78 -4.01 2.93 -3.29
N PHE A 79 -4.05 4.24 -3.04
CA PHE A 79 -4.13 5.24 -4.11
C PHE A 79 -2.75 5.72 -4.56
N ARG A 80 -2.70 6.18 -5.81
CA ARG A 80 -1.52 6.85 -6.36
C ARG A 80 -1.10 8.00 -5.44
N GLN A 81 0.15 7.97 -4.96
CA GLN A 81 0.72 9.11 -4.25
C GLN A 81 0.87 10.27 -5.24
N ARG A 82 0.26 11.42 -4.91
CA ARG A 82 0.42 12.64 -5.72
C ARG A 82 1.83 13.19 -5.47
N PRO A 83 2.59 13.55 -6.52
CA PRO A 83 3.82 14.29 -6.34
C PRO A 83 3.52 15.60 -5.60
N THR A 84 4.27 15.87 -4.54
CA THR A 84 4.13 17.11 -3.75
C THR A 84 5.47 17.82 -3.75
N LYS A 85 5.48 19.13 -3.99
CA LYS A 85 6.70 19.96 -4.05
C LYS A 85 7.47 20.01 -2.72
N ASN A 86 6.77 19.81 -1.60
CA ASN A 86 7.30 19.93 -0.24
C ASN A 86 7.29 18.58 0.49
N LYS A 87 7.68 17.47 -0.16
CA LYS A 87 7.75 16.17 0.51
C LYS A 87 8.94 16.16 1.47
N VAL A 88 8.68 16.32 2.75
CA VAL A 88 9.62 16.10 3.86
C VAL A 88 9.62 14.62 4.22
N LYS A 89 10.76 14.07 4.65
CA LYS A 89 10.82 12.66 5.05
C LYS A 89 10.03 12.45 6.34
N GLN A 90 9.41 11.28 6.47
CA GLN A 90 8.69 10.92 7.69
C GLN A 90 9.59 10.92 8.93
N ALA A 91 10.86 10.53 8.77
CA ALA A 91 11.84 10.59 9.86
C ALA A 91 12.03 12.02 10.38
N ASP A 92 12.21 12.98 9.47
CA ASP A 92 12.40 14.39 9.83
C ASP A 92 11.14 14.96 10.50
N LEU A 93 9.94 14.58 10.02
CA LEU A 93 8.68 14.98 10.66
C LEU A 93 8.50 14.37 12.06
N ALA A 94 8.90 13.11 12.24
CA ALA A 94 8.84 12.43 13.53
C ALA A 94 9.79 13.05 14.56
N GLU A 95 10.98 13.47 14.12
CA GLU A 95 11.93 14.21 14.95
C GLU A 95 11.31 15.54 15.43
N VAL A 96 10.81 16.37 14.50
CA VAL A 96 10.14 17.64 14.83
C VAL A 96 8.95 17.43 15.76
N GLN A 97 8.15 16.38 15.54
CA GLN A 97 7.01 16.04 16.40
C GLN A 97 7.48 15.66 17.81
N SER A 98 8.55 14.87 17.93
CA SER A 98 9.12 14.46 19.21
C SER A 98 9.66 15.65 19.99
N ASP A 99 10.39 16.55 19.34
CA ASP A 99 10.95 17.74 19.95
C ASP A 99 9.84 18.67 20.46
N PHE A 100 8.83 18.92 19.62
CA PHE A 100 7.67 19.71 20.01
C PHE A 100 6.92 19.08 21.20
N ALA A 101 6.69 17.76 21.19
CA ALA A 101 6.03 17.07 22.28
C ALA A 101 6.82 17.18 23.59
N ALA A 102 8.16 17.09 23.53
CA ALA A 102 9.02 17.26 24.68
C ALA A 102 8.98 18.68 25.24
N GLU A 103 9.03 19.69 24.38
CA GLU A 103 8.94 21.11 24.76
C GLU A 103 7.57 21.42 25.39
N PHE A 104 6.49 21.05 24.71
CA PHE A 104 5.13 21.21 25.21
C PHE A 104 4.95 20.54 26.58
N HIS A 105 5.43 19.31 26.75
CA HIS A 105 5.31 18.62 28.02
C HIS A 105 6.10 19.34 29.12
N ARG A 106 7.33 19.81 28.84
CA ARG A 106 8.14 20.57 29.81
C ARG A 106 7.44 21.85 30.26
N GLU A 107 6.88 22.61 29.32
CA GLU A 107 6.21 23.88 29.63
C GLU A 107 4.91 23.68 30.41
N TYR A 108 4.12 22.66 30.04
CA TYR A 108 2.76 22.52 30.54
C TYR A 108 2.58 21.46 31.66
N ILE A 109 3.64 20.74 32.06
CA ILE A 109 3.55 19.72 33.12
C ILE A 109 3.04 20.27 34.46
N ALA A 110 3.29 21.56 34.75
CA ALA A 110 2.86 22.21 35.97
C ALA A 110 1.33 22.37 36.06
N TYR A 111 0.67 22.58 34.92
CA TYR A 111 -0.79 22.78 34.87
C TYR A 111 -1.58 21.47 34.98
N GLY A 112 -0.91 20.31 34.87
CA GLY A 112 -1.56 19.00 35.02
C GLY A 112 -1.79 18.54 36.46
N LYS A 113 -1.34 19.31 37.47
CA LYS A 113 -1.44 18.97 38.89
C LYS A 113 -2.66 19.57 39.63
N GLU A 114 -3.50 20.34 38.93
CA GLU A 114 -4.68 21.00 39.53
C GLU A 114 -6.01 20.25 39.26
N CYS A 115 -5.97 18.99 38.83
CA CYS A 115 -7.15 18.13 38.66
C CYS A 115 -7.24 17.05 39.74
#